data_AF-A0A1V2LB34-F1
#
_entry.id   AF-A0A1V2LB34-F1
#
_cell.length_a   1.000
_cell.length_b   1.000
_cell.length_c   1.000
_cell.angle_alpha   90.00
_cell.angle_beta   90.00
_cell.angle_gamma   90.00
#
_symmetry.space_group_name_H-M   'P 1'
#
loop_
_entity.id
_entity.type
_entity.pdbx_description
1 polymer ?
#
loop_
_entity_poly.entity_id
_entity_poly.type
_entity_poly.pdbx_seq_one_letter_code
_entity_poly.pdbx_strand_id
1 'polypeptide(L)'
;MSPKNSVTLDINYPLYTAQFTDSETLLVAGGGGEGNNGIPNKISSVSIDLDNAQSPLKVTGDFEFPGQNDSPTAIAAAKGIILVGVNESTKSIEAGTNRSLRKFEYSGIGQLKKSEKKESPFNFEKSIDVLNSKDFNDYIKLIALAKDASVAAVVSSKIPSSVQIINPETLEVKETVEEDKEIRDIGISPDGKKIAYITENSIVVLQDGEALTLTYNKFTSNYSLTKLKWATDNKLIIGVNLKNKAGVLLLESQLTTDEATKEPILKTKKARVFSNKFQKITGMDVVNDSLVVCTGNDNSITICDLDDFATLKRLEKVHTFAITKVVFSPNGKYIASVSAASTINVYKVPENIRVRYTNYYWALFFLLLAFAGYWVKQNVPREKFLAVTAYLDQLVDGEFSEDDPRRAYLSTQPIESTVTATSVVVVEEDTVIEEGDIVKVRTQSFIVDEEELEEKVEEKLSEKIGGSLL
;
A
#
# COMPACT_ATOMS: atom_id res chain seq x y z
N MET A 1 -11.95 -20.27 14.52
CA MET A 1 -12.48 -20.82 13.25
C MET A 1 -11.63 -20.25 12.13
N SER A 2 -10.98 -21.08 11.32
CA SER A 2 -10.24 -20.58 10.15
C SER A 2 -11.21 -19.88 9.19
N PRO A 3 -10.80 -18.77 8.54
CA PRO A 3 -11.62 -18.15 7.53
C PRO A 3 -11.97 -19.17 6.43
N LYS A 4 -13.22 -19.16 5.96
CA LYS A 4 -13.62 -19.93 4.78
C LYS A 4 -12.60 -19.65 3.66
N ASN A 5 -11.92 -20.69 3.17
CA ASN A 5 -10.84 -20.65 2.17
C ASN A 5 -9.40 -20.42 2.67
N SER A 6 -9.11 -20.59 3.97
CA SER A 6 -7.72 -20.72 4.43
C SER A 6 -7.42 -22.05 5.10
N VAL A 7 -6.18 -22.48 4.94
CA VAL A 7 -5.62 -23.69 5.55
C VAL A 7 -4.35 -23.31 6.31
N THR A 8 -4.15 -23.91 7.47
CA THR A 8 -2.93 -23.72 8.28
C THR A 8 -2.16 -25.03 8.39
N LEU A 9 -0.84 -24.95 8.26
CA LEU A 9 0.10 -26.04 8.51
C LEU A 9 1.06 -25.61 9.63
N ASP A 10 1.26 -26.47 10.62
CA ASP A 10 2.35 -26.34 11.60
C ASP A 10 3.56 -27.15 11.09
N ILE A 11 4.72 -26.51 10.99
CA ILE A 11 5.96 -27.12 10.50
C ILE A 11 6.96 -27.42 11.63
N ASN A 12 6.58 -27.18 12.89
CA ASN A 12 7.32 -27.50 14.11
C ASN A 12 8.63 -26.71 14.34
N TYR A 13 8.87 -25.63 13.60
CA TYR A 13 9.96 -24.69 13.90
C TYR A 13 9.57 -23.24 13.52
N PRO A 14 10.04 -22.21 14.25
CA PRO A 14 9.70 -20.81 13.99
C PRO A 14 10.06 -20.36 12.58
N LEU A 15 9.19 -19.60 11.92
CA LEU A 15 9.42 -19.13 10.55
C LEU A 15 9.66 -17.62 10.53
N TYR A 16 10.71 -17.19 9.85
CA TYR A 16 11.08 -15.77 9.73
C TYR A 16 10.90 -15.23 8.32
N THR A 17 10.90 -16.11 7.32
CA THR A 17 10.82 -15.69 5.92
C THR A 17 10.18 -16.76 5.04
N ALA A 18 9.65 -16.30 3.90
CA ALA A 18 8.98 -17.14 2.91
C ALA A 18 9.07 -16.52 1.52
N GLN A 19 9.09 -17.36 0.48
CA GLN A 19 9.13 -16.96 -0.93
C GLN A 19 8.54 -18.07 -1.81
N PHE A 20 7.68 -17.72 -2.76
CA PHE A 20 7.22 -18.67 -3.77
C PHE A 20 8.32 -18.91 -4.83
N THR A 21 8.50 -20.17 -5.23
CA THR A 21 9.37 -20.54 -6.36
C THR A 21 8.58 -20.66 -7.67
N ASP A 22 7.34 -21.14 -7.56
CA ASP A 22 6.35 -21.16 -8.62
C ASP A 22 4.96 -20.87 -8.03
N SER A 23 3.89 -21.11 -8.78
CA SER A 23 2.53 -20.79 -8.34
C SER A 23 1.98 -21.69 -7.22
N GLU A 24 2.64 -22.81 -6.94
CA GLU A 24 2.12 -23.87 -6.07
C GLU A 24 3.17 -24.35 -5.05
N THR A 25 4.41 -23.86 -5.12
CA THR A 25 5.51 -24.25 -4.22
C THR A 25 6.04 -23.05 -3.44
N LEU A 26 5.83 -23.09 -2.12
CA LEU A 26 6.30 -22.09 -1.17
C LEU A 26 7.58 -22.58 -0.49
N LEU A 27 8.63 -21.78 -0.52
CA LEU A 27 9.79 -21.95 0.36
C LEU A 27 9.56 -21.19 1.65
N VAL A 28 9.92 -21.82 2.77
CA VAL A 28 9.91 -21.20 4.10
C VAL A 28 11.24 -21.48 4.79
N ALA A 29 11.72 -20.54 5.60
CA ALA A 29 12.94 -20.72 6.36
C ALA A 29 12.86 -20.09 7.75
N GLY A 30 13.56 -20.70 8.69
CA GLY A 30 13.66 -20.26 10.07
C GLY A 30 14.19 -21.35 10.99
N GLY A 31 14.00 -21.19 12.30
CA GLY A 31 14.42 -22.18 13.28
C GLY A 31 14.58 -21.64 14.70
N GLY A 32 15.18 -22.47 15.56
CA GLY A 32 15.38 -22.19 16.98
C GLY A 32 16.57 -21.29 17.31
N GLY A 33 17.40 -20.94 16.33
CA GLY A 33 18.67 -20.22 16.54
C GLY A 33 19.80 -21.14 17.00
N GLU A 34 20.87 -20.55 17.53
CA GLU A 34 22.07 -21.27 17.97
C GLU A 34 21.88 -22.07 19.27
N GLY A 35 20.87 -21.74 20.07
CA GLY A 35 20.65 -22.33 21.39
C GLY A 35 20.36 -23.83 21.35
N ASN A 36 20.76 -24.56 22.40
CA ASN A 36 20.48 -25.99 22.55
C ASN A 36 19.03 -26.26 23.01
N ASN A 37 18.06 -25.89 22.18
CA ASN A 37 16.63 -25.98 22.46
C ASN A 37 15.92 -27.14 21.73
N GLY A 38 16.66 -27.92 20.94
CA GLY A 38 16.12 -29.06 20.17
C GLY A 38 15.28 -28.66 18.95
N ILE A 39 15.25 -27.37 18.58
CA ILE A 39 14.52 -26.87 17.41
C ILE A 39 15.53 -26.66 16.27
N PRO A 40 15.38 -27.34 15.12
CA PRO A 40 16.33 -27.25 14.03
C PRO A 40 16.22 -25.91 13.28
N ASN A 41 17.31 -25.54 12.60
CA ASN A 41 17.33 -24.43 11.64
C ASN A 41 17.22 -24.99 10.23
N LYS A 42 16.18 -24.60 9.47
CA LYS A 42 15.80 -25.26 8.21
C LYS A 42 15.38 -24.31 7.10
N ILE A 43 15.52 -24.80 5.87
CA ILE A 43 14.73 -24.40 4.70
C ILE A 43 13.80 -25.57 4.38
N SER A 44 12.52 -25.28 4.14
CA SER A 44 11.53 -26.27 3.71
C SER A 44 10.78 -25.81 2.47
N SER A 45 10.47 -26.76 1.60
CA SER A 45 9.56 -26.56 0.46
C SER A 45 8.19 -27.12 0.82
N VAL A 46 7.14 -26.37 0.52
CA VAL A 46 5.75 -26.72 0.81
C VAL A 46 4.93 -26.62 -0.46
N SER A 47 4.39 -27.75 -0.93
CA SER A 47 3.43 -27.77 -2.02
C SER A 47 2.05 -27.36 -1.53
N ILE A 48 1.36 -26.56 -2.34
CA ILE A 48 0.04 -26.00 -2.05
C ILE A 48 -0.94 -26.50 -3.12
N ASP A 49 -1.92 -27.27 -2.68
CA ASP A 49 -3.06 -27.70 -3.48
C ASP A 49 -4.33 -27.62 -2.63
N LEU A 50 -4.88 -26.41 -2.50
CA LEU A 50 -6.08 -26.19 -1.68
C LEU A 50 -7.36 -26.88 -2.24
N ASP A 51 -7.28 -27.46 -3.44
CA ASP A 51 -8.37 -28.25 -4.02
C ASP A 51 -8.28 -29.74 -3.59
N ASN A 52 -7.12 -30.19 -3.10
CA ASN A 52 -6.92 -31.48 -2.45
C ASN A 52 -7.36 -31.46 -0.98
N ALA A 53 -8.53 -32.05 -0.71
CA ALA A 53 -9.12 -32.09 0.62
C ALA A 53 -8.32 -32.92 1.66
N GLN A 54 -7.45 -33.85 1.23
CA GLN A 54 -6.71 -34.72 2.15
C GLN A 54 -5.38 -34.12 2.59
N SER A 55 -4.65 -33.48 1.67
CA SER A 55 -3.34 -32.90 1.93
C SER A 55 -3.18 -31.57 1.20
N PRO A 56 -3.90 -30.53 1.63
CA PRO A 56 -3.90 -29.23 0.96
C PRO A 56 -2.55 -28.50 1.03
N LEU A 57 -1.77 -28.78 2.07
CA LEU A 57 -0.41 -28.29 2.28
C LEU A 57 0.47 -29.50 2.64
N LYS A 58 1.59 -29.66 1.94
CA LYS A 58 2.51 -30.79 2.16
C LYS A 58 3.96 -30.32 2.09
N VAL A 59 4.75 -30.66 3.10
CA VAL A 59 6.20 -30.49 3.06
C VAL A 59 6.78 -31.47 2.05
N THR A 60 7.45 -30.96 1.02
CA THR A 60 7.99 -31.74 -0.10
C THR A 60 9.49 -31.97 0.00
N GLY A 61 10.19 -31.22 0.85
CA GLY A 61 11.61 -31.40 1.09
C GLY A 61 12.13 -30.39 2.10
N ASP A 62 13.19 -30.79 2.81
CA ASP A 62 13.85 -30.03 3.87
C ASP A 62 15.36 -30.00 3.63
N PHE A 63 15.99 -28.91 4.03
CA PHE A 63 17.42 -28.81 4.27
C PHE A 63 17.65 -28.28 5.68
N GLU A 64 18.33 -29.05 6.52
CA GLU A 64 18.71 -28.65 7.87
C GLU A 64 20.13 -28.11 7.87
N PHE A 65 20.31 -26.90 8.41
CA PHE A 65 21.63 -26.28 8.51
C PHE A 65 22.47 -27.01 9.56
N PRO A 66 23.65 -27.56 9.20
CA PRO A 66 24.41 -28.41 10.10
C PRO A 66 25.09 -27.60 11.21
N GLY A 67 25.00 -28.06 12.46
CA GLY A 67 25.68 -27.46 13.60
C GLY A 67 24.92 -26.31 14.25
N GLN A 68 25.63 -25.50 15.04
CA GLN A 68 25.08 -24.42 15.87
C GLN A 68 24.98 -23.09 15.10
N ASN A 69 24.47 -23.12 13.87
CA ASN A 69 24.18 -21.87 13.14
C ASN A 69 23.01 -21.14 13.79
N ASP A 70 22.91 -19.84 13.54
CA ASP A 70 21.68 -19.11 13.85
C ASP A 70 20.55 -19.51 12.89
N SER A 71 19.35 -19.02 13.16
CA SER A 71 18.17 -19.21 12.33
C SER A 71 18.24 -18.38 11.04
N PRO A 72 17.70 -18.88 9.91
CA PRO A 72 17.56 -18.11 8.69
C PRO A 72 16.70 -16.87 8.87
N THR A 73 17.20 -15.71 8.43
CA THR A 73 16.54 -14.41 8.60
C THR A 73 15.93 -13.88 7.29
N ALA A 74 16.51 -14.24 6.14
CA ALA A 74 16.06 -13.78 4.83
C ALA A 74 16.21 -14.87 3.77
N ILE A 75 15.31 -14.88 2.79
CA ILE A 75 15.34 -15.79 1.64
C ILE A 75 14.90 -15.05 0.38
N ALA A 76 15.53 -15.34 -0.74
CA ALA A 76 15.07 -14.96 -2.07
C ALA A 76 15.31 -16.11 -3.04
N ALA A 77 14.41 -16.30 -3.99
CA ALA A 77 14.49 -17.39 -4.96
C ALA A 77 13.99 -16.95 -6.34
N ALA A 78 14.74 -17.31 -7.38
CA ALA A 78 14.39 -17.09 -8.77
C ALA A 78 15.21 -18.04 -9.66
N LYS A 79 14.60 -18.57 -10.72
CA LYS A 79 15.29 -19.40 -11.74
C LYS A 79 16.11 -20.58 -11.18
N GLY A 80 15.67 -21.18 -10.09
CA GLY A 80 16.37 -22.30 -9.45
C GLY A 80 17.47 -21.88 -8.48
N ILE A 81 17.83 -20.60 -8.42
CA ILE A 81 18.75 -20.08 -7.40
C ILE A 81 17.94 -19.74 -6.14
N ILE A 82 18.43 -20.19 -4.99
CA ILE A 82 18.00 -19.72 -3.67
C ILE A 82 19.17 -19.05 -2.98
N LEU A 83 18.95 -17.84 -2.47
CA LEU A 83 19.85 -17.14 -1.56
C LEU A 83 19.23 -17.10 -0.17
N VAL A 84 19.99 -17.49 0.85
CA VAL A 84 19.54 -17.49 2.25
C VAL A 84 20.54 -16.78 3.13
N GLY A 85 20.03 -15.91 4.01
CA GLY A 85 20.81 -15.29 5.07
C GLY A 85 20.75 -16.14 6.34
N VAL A 86 21.88 -16.69 6.76
CA VAL A 86 22.04 -17.53 7.96
C VAL A 86 23.43 -17.31 8.56
N ASN A 87 23.48 -16.67 9.72
CA ASN A 87 24.74 -16.49 10.44
C ASN A 87 25.33 -17.85 10.87
N GLU A 88 26.66 -17.95 10.85
CA GLU A 88 27.36 -19.04 11.54
C GLU A 88 27.23 -18.87 13.07
N SER A 89 27.73 -19.83 13.85
CA SER A 89 27.68 -19.78 15.32
C SER A 89 28.34 -18.50 15.86
N THR A 90 27.88 -17.99 17.01
CA THR A 90 28.50 -16.85 17.71
C THR A 90 30.00 -17.06 17.88
N LYS A 91 30.42 -18.30 18.21
CA LYS A 91 31.84 -18.67 18.30
C LYS A 91 32.60 -18.53 16.99
N SER A 92 31.98 -18.88 15.85
CA SER A 92 32.58 -18.69 14.52
C SER A 92 32.73 -17.21 14.19
N ILE A 93 31.71 -16.40 14.51
CA ILE A 93 31.71 -14.96 14.25
C ILE A 93 32.81 -14.27 15.07
N GLU A 94 32.95 -14.61 16.36
CA GLU A 94 34.03 -14.13 17.23
C GLU A 94 35.42 -14.53 16.72
N ALA A 95 35.54 -15.73 16.13
CA ALA A 95 36.74 -16.20 15.47
C ALA A 95 37.02 -15.51 14.12
N GLY A 96 36.15 -14.62 13.66
CA GLY A 96 36.29 -13.85 12.43
C GLY A 96 35.81 -14.55 11.17
N THR A 97 34.91 -15.54 11.30
CA THR A 97 34.28 -16.22 10.16
C THR A 97 32.76 -16.13 10.27
N ASN A 98 32.10 -15.52 9.28
CA ASN A 98 30.65 -15.57 9.18
C ASN A 98 30.17 -15.71 7.74
N ARG A 99 30.10 -16.94 7.22
CA ARG A 99 29.55 -17.25 5.88
C ARG A 99 28.02 -17.12 5.86
N SER A 100 27.57 -15.90 6.07
CA SER A 100 26.21 -15.49 6.35
C SER A 100 25.30 -15.59 5.13
N LEU A 101 25.82 -15.42 3.90
CA LEU A 101 25.04 -15.60 2.68
C LEU A 101 25.33 -16.97 2.06
N ARG A 102 24.29 -17.77 1.85
CA ARG A 102 24.39 -19.12 1.29
C ARG A 102 23.54 -19.26 0.03
N LYS A 103 24.12 -19.85 -1.02
CA LYS A 103 23.50 -20.17 -2.30
C LYS A 103 23.18 -21.65 -2.38
N PHE A 104 21.96 -21.95 -2.83
CA PHE A 104 21.52 -23.29 -3.17
C PHE A 104 20.96 -23.30 -4.60
N GLU A 105 21.17 -24.40 -5.30
CA GLU A 105 20.36 -24.77 -6.45
C GLU A 105 19.12 -25.54 -5.97
N TYR A 106 17.96 -25.18 -6.52
CA TYR A 106 16.68 -25.77 -6.20
C TYR A 106 16.13 -26.55 -7.38
N SER A 107 16.10 -27.87 -7.23
CA SER A 107 15.63 -28.77 -8.28
C SER A 107 14.10 -28.96 -8.26
N GLY A 108 13.39 -28.49 -7.23
CA GLY A 108 11.96 -28.74 -7.03
C GLY A 108 11.00 -27.93 -7.92
N ILE A 109 11.48 -27.04 -8.77
CA ILE A 109 10.63 -26.19 -9.63
C ILE A 109 9.81 -27.06 -10.58
N GLY A 110 8.48 -26.89 -10.58
CA GLY A 110 7.59 -27.62 -11.49
C GLY A 110 7.54 -29.14 -11.27
N GLN A 111 8.13 -29.67 -10.20
CA GLN A 111 8.18 -31.12 -9.92
C GLN A 111 6.88 -31.70 -9.35
N LEU A 112 5.76 -30.98 -9.38
CA LEU A 112 4.49 -31.40 -8.75
C LEU A 112 3.84 -32.69 -9.31
N LYS A 113 4.49 -33.43 -10.22
CA LYS A 113 3.93 -34.67 -10.78
C LYS A 113 4.86 -35.87 -10.93
N LYS A 114 6.18 -35.78 -10.71
CA LYS A 114 7.10 -36.89 -11.03
C LYS A 114 8.40 -36.87 -10.22
N SER A 115 8.38 -37.28 -8.96
CA SER A 115 9.58 -37.89 -8.36
C SER A 115 9.22 -38.64 -7.08
N GLU A 116 9.39 -39.96 -7.11
CA GLU A 116 9.42 -40.83 -5.92
C GLU A 116 10.82 -40.83 -5.26
N LYS A 117 11.79 -40.05 -5.78
CA LYS A 117 13.12 -39.98 -5.18
C LYS A 117 13.12 -39.09 -3.93
N LYS A 118 13.61 -39.68 -2.85
CA LYS A 118 13.70 -39.18 -1.48
C LYS A 118 14.87 -38.21 -1.23
N GLU A 119 15.46 -37.65 -2.28
CA GLU A 119 16.60 -36.72 -2.17
C GLU A 119 16.07 -35.30 -1.91
N SER A 120 16.76 -34.54 -1.06
CA SER A 120 16.38 -33.17 -0.75
C SER A 120 16.43 -32.32 -2.03
N PRO A 121 15.42 -31.47 -2.32
CA PRO A 121 15.42 -30.63 -3.51
C PRO A 121 16.41 -29.46 -3.42
N PHE A 122 17.14 -29.33 -2.30
CA PHE A 122 18.10 -28.27 -2.01
C PHE A 122 19.53 -28.78 -2.16
N ASN A 123 20.23 -28.27 -3.18
CA ASN A 123 21.65 -28.55 -3.41
C ASN A 123 22.47 -27.35 -2.94
N PHE A 124 23.22 -27.49 -1.86
CA PHE A 124 24.13 -26.43 -1.40
C PHE A 124 25.27 -26.24 -2.41
N GLU A 125 25.51 -25.00 -2.84
CA GLU A 125 26.58 -24.68 -3.79
C GLU A 125 27.74 -23.93 -3.15
N LYS A 126 27.46 -22.74 -2.59
CA LYS A 126 28.50 -21.79 -2.15
C LYS A 126 27.98 -20.92 -1.02
N SER A 127 28.89 -20.44 -0.19
CA SER A 127 28.60 -19.43 0.83
C SER A 127 29.72 -18.41 0.94
N ILE A 128 29.38 -17.17 1.25
CA ILE A 128 30.34 -16.07 1.43
C ILE A 128 30.06 -15.32 2.73
N ASP A 129 31.09 -14.67 3.25
CA ASP A 129 30.92 -13.63 4.27
C ASP A 129 30.63 -12.31 3.56
N VAL A 130 29.35 -11.96 3.52
CA VAL A 130 28.88 -10.71 2.91
C VAL A 130 28.95 -9.58 3.93
N LEU A 131 28.69 -9.84 5.21
CA LEU A 131 28.56 -8.82 6.24
C LEU A 131 29.91 -8.21 6.65
N ASN A 132 31.00 -8.98 6.59
CA ASN A 132 32.33 -8.58 7.08
C ASN A 132 32.27 -8.00 8.51
N SER A 133 31.45 -8.62 9.38
CA SER A 133 31.26 -8.19 10.77
C SER A 133 31.70 -9.27 11.75
N LYS A 134 32.19 -8.82 12.91
CA LYS A 134 32.51 -9.66 14.07
C LYS A 134 31.49 -9.53 15.20
N ASP A 135 30.44 -8.73 14.99
CA ASP A 135 29.34 -8.63 15.94
C ASP A 135 28.27 -9.68 15.57
N PHE A 136 27.96 -10.58 16.50
CA PHE A 136 26.95 -11.61 16.28
C PHE A 136 25.52 -11.05 16.20
N ASN A 137 25.31 -9.79 16.61
CA ASN A 137 24.04 -9.09 16.43
C ASN A 137 23.84 -8.57 15.00
N ASP A 138 24.88 -8.55 14.18
CA ASP A 138 24.79 -8.20 12.76
C ASP A 138 24.37 -9.44 11.95
N TYR A 139 23.26 -9.33 11.25
CA TYR A 139 22.69 -10.39 10.41
C TYR A 139 22.20 -9.83 9.08
N ILE A 140 21.96 -10.71 8.09
CA ILE A 140 21.35 -10.32 6.83
C ILE A 140 19.86 -10.08 7.08
N LYS A 141 19.45 -8.82 7.02
CA LYS A 141 18.07 -8.40 7.27
C LYS A 141 17.16 -8.68 6.08
N LEU A 142 17.63 -8.40 4.87
CA LEU A 142 16.84 -8.51 3.65
C LEU A 142 17.68 -9.06 2.49
N ILE A 143 17.03 -9.83 1.63
CA ILE A 143 17.56 -10.25 0.34
C ILE A 143 16.47 -9.98 -0.70
N ALA A 144 16.82 -9.29 -1.78
CA ALA A 144 16.00 -9.18 -2.97
C ALA A 144 16.75 -9.77 -4.17
N LEU A 145 16.04 -10.49 -5.03
CA LEU A 145 16.59 -11.16 -6.20
C LEU A 145 15.73 -10.81 -7.42
N ALA A 146 16.36 -10.42 -8.53
CA ALA A 146 15.67 -10.14 -9.78
C ALA A 146 14.99 -11.41 -10.30
N LYS A 147 13.86 -11.26 -11.01
CA LYS A 147 13.06 -12.41 -11.52
C LYS A 147 13.83 -13.26 -12.54
N ASP A 148 14.75 -12.66 -13.26
CA ASP A 148 15.66 -13.30 -14.21
C ASP A 148 16.96 -13.79 -13.56
N ALA A 149 17.11 -13.59 -12.23
CA ALA A 149 18.32 -13.87 -11.47
C ALA A 149 19.58 -13.18 -11.99
N SER A 150 19.46 -12.00 -12.62
CA SER A 150 20.62 -11.23 -13.11
C SER A 150 21.37 -10.47 -11.99
N VAL A 151 20.65 -10.07 -10.94
CA VAL A 151 21.19 -9.27 -9.83
C VAL A 151 20.45 -9.59 -8.53
N ALA A 152 21.16 -9.55 -7.41
CA ALA A 152 20.59 -9.58 -6.08
C ALA A 152 21.11 -8.42 -5.22
N ALA A 153 20.31 -8.02 -4.24
CA ALA A 153 20.65 -7.00 -3.25
C ALA A 153 20.53 -7.60 -1.86
N VAL A 154 21.57 -7.47 -1.05
CA VAL A 154 21.65 -7.99 0.32
C VAL A 154 21.83 -6.82 1.29
N VAL A 155 21.02 -6.79 2.34
CA VAL A 155 21.01 -5.70 3.32
C VAL A 155 21.41 -6.22 4.70
N SER A 156 22.38 -5.56 5.32
CA SER A 156 22.81 -5.83 6.70
C SER A 156 21.85 -5.21 7.73
N SER A 157 21.75 -5.78 8.92
CA SER A 157 21.08 -5.17 10.09
C SER A 157 21.92 -4.11 10.79
N LYS A 158 23.23 -4.05 10.49
CA LYS A 158 24.20 -3.11 11.07
C LYS A 158 23.80 -1.65 10.82
N ILE A 159 24.20 -0.74 11.73
CA ILE A 159 24.07 0.71 11.56
C ILE A 159 25.48 1.35 11.69
N PRO A 160 25.99 2.09 10.68
CA PRO A 160 25.38 2.38 9.39
C PRO A 160 25.08 1.10 8.58
N SER A 161 23.98 1.15 7.83
CA SER A 161 23.48 0.04 7.02
C SER A 161 24.16 0.04 5.66
N SER A 162 24.14 -1.11 4.97
CA SER A 162 24.65 -1.18 3.60
C SER A 162 23.79 -2.07 2.73
N VAL A 163 23.76 -1.75 1.43
CA VAL A 163 23.20 -2.59 0.37
C VAL A 163 24.36 -3.14 -0.46
N GLN A 164 24.49 -4.46 -0.49
CA GLN A 164 25.46 -5.14 -1.35
C GLN A 164 24.76 -5.66 -2.59
N ILE A 165 25.15 -5.12 -3.74
CA ILE A 165 24.67 -5.53 -5.05
C ILE A 165 25.59 -6.64 -5.54
N ILE A 166 25.04 -7.82 -5.73
CA ILE A 166 25.82 -9.03 -6.01
C ILE A 166 25.35 -9.70 -7.30
N ASN A 167 26.27 -10.42 -7.95
CA ASN A 167 25.93 -11.41 -8.95
C ASN A 167 25.43 -12.69 -8.22
N PRO A 168 24.16 -13.09 -8.36
CA PRO A 168 23.63 -14.23 -7.63
C PRO A 168 24.21 -15.58 -8.10
N GLU A 169 24.78 -15.65 -9.30
CA GLU A 169 25.42 -16.88 -9.80
C GLU A 169 26.80 -17.10 -9.18
N THR A 170 27.64 -16.07 -9.17
CA THR A 170 29.03 -16.16 -8.69
C THR A 170 29.18 -15.80 -7.21
N LEU A 171 28.19 -15.12 -6.63
CA LEU A 171 28.23 -14.42 -5.33
C LEU A 171 29.28 -13.31 -5.27
N GLU A 172 29.73 -12.78 -6.41
CA GLU A 172 30.63 -11.63 -6.43
C GLU A 172 29.88 -10.34 -6.12
N VAL A 173 30.43 -9.54 -5.20
CA VAL A 173 29.92 -8.21 -4.87
C VAL A 173 30.38 -7.23 -5.95
N LYS A 174 29.41 -6.66 -6.67
CA LYS A 174 29.66 -5.65 -7.73
C LYS A 174 29.82 -4.25 -7.14
N GLU A 175 28.96 -3.92 -6.18
CA GLU A 175 28.88 -2.59 -5.58
C GLU A 175 28.37 -2.70 -4.14
N THR A 176 28.88 -1.82 -3.27
CA THR A 176 28.38 -1.64 -1.91
C THR A 176 27.94 -0.20 -1.74
N VAL A 177 26.67 0.00 -1.42
CA VAL A 177 26.09 1.32 -1.14
C VAL A 177 25.91 1.45 0.37
N GLU A 178 26.61 2.39 0.98
CA GLU A 178 26.51 2.71 2.40
C GLU A 178 25.36 3.68 2.67
N GLU A 179 24.63 3.47 3.76
CA GLU A 179 23.51 4.29 4.21
C GLU A 179 23.62 4.52 5.72
N ASP A 180 23.63 5.79 6.14
CA ASP A 180 23.79 6.16 7.55
C ASP A 180 22.63 5.67 8.44
N LYS A 181 21.47 5.40 7.83
CA LYS A 181 20.23 5.03 8.51
C LYS A 181 19.89 3.56 8.30
N GLU A 182 19.02 3.07 9.17
CA GLU A 182 18.43 1.74 9.02
C GLU A 182 17.64 1.63 7.69
N ILE A 183 18.01 0.67 6.85
CA ILE A 183 17.21 0.27 5.69
C ILE A 183 16.09 -0.64 6.15
N ARG A 184 14.84 -0.27 5.84
CA ARG A 184 13.63 -0.94 6.33
C ARG A 184 13.05 -1.96 5.36
N ASP A 185 13.16 -1.71 4.07
CA ASP A 185 12.77 -2.65 3.02
C ASP A 185 13.52 -2.35 1.73
N ILE A 186 13.61 -3.35 0.85
CA ILE A 186 14.29 -3.28 -0.44
C ILE A 186 13.54 -4.11 -1.49
N GLY A 187 13.59 -3.68 -2.75
CA GLY A 187 13.01 -4.39 -3.87
C GLY A 187 13.73 -4.11 -5.18
N ILE A 188 13.70 -5.09 -6.08
CA ILE A 188 14.23 -4.96 -7.44
C ILE A 188 13.06 -4.87 -8.41
N SER A 189 13.16 -3.97 -9.40
CA SER A 189 12.13 -3.80 -10.42
C SER A 189 11.92 -5.10 -11.22
N PRO A 190 10.72 -5.33 -11.80
CA PRO A 190 10.44 -6.53 -12.59
C PRO A 190 11.42 -6.76 -13.76
N ASP A 191 11.90 -5.69 -14.39
CA ASP A 191 12.94 -5.71 -15.43
C ASP A 191 14.38 -5.99 -14.93
N GLY A 192 14.61 -6.04 -13.62
CA GLY A 192 15.92 -6.28 -13.01
C GLY A 192 16.88 -5.08 -13.02
N LYS A 193 16.48 -3.92 -13.53
CA LYS A 193 17.40 -2.78 -13.80
C LYS A 193 17.47 -1.74 -12.70
N LYS A 194 16.50 -1.73 -11.78
CA LYS A 194 16.39 -0.74 -10.71
C LYS A 194 16.27 -1.43 -9.36
N ILE A 195 16.98 -0.89 -8.38
CA ILE A 195 16.89 -1.32 -6.98
C ILE A 195 16.35 -0.15 -6.19
N ALA A 196 15.25 -0.35 -5.46
CA ALA A 196 14.72 0.67 -4.57
C ALA A 196 14.79 0.17 -3.13
N TYR A 197 15.25 1.03 -2.23
CA TYR A 197 15.22 0.78 -0.80
C TYR A 197 14.62 1.98 -0.07
N ILE A 198 14.15 1.75 1.16
CA ILE A 198 13.58 2.78 2.00
C ILE A 198 14.28 2.84 3.35
N THR A 199 14.50 4.06 3.84
CA THR A 199 14.76 4.31 5.26
C THR A 199 13.43 4.65 5.94
N GLU A 200 13.46 5.17 7.17
CA GLU A 200 12.24 5.66 7.81
C GLU A 200 11.55 6.80 7.02
N ASN A 201 12.33 7.70 6.39
CA ASN A 201 11.84 8.95 5.79
C ASN A 201 12.43 9.22 4.39
N SER A 202 13.06 8.24 3.75
CA SER A 202 13.55 8.39 2.37
C SER A 202 13.27 7.15 1.54
N ILE A 203 13.05 7.37 0.25
CA ILE A 203 13.11 6.36 -0.80
C ILE A 203 14.37 6.65 -1.58
N VAL A 204 15.16 5.61 -1.81
CA VAL A 204 16.33 5.67 -2.68
C VAL A 204 16.13 4.69 -3.82
N VAL A 205 16.36 5.14 -5.05
CA VAL A 205 16.34 4.30 -6.25
C VAL A 205 17.71 4.34 -6.91
N LEU A 206 18.32 3.17 -7.05
CA LEU A 206 19.57 2.90 -7.73
C LEU A 206 19.26 2.35 -9.13
N GLN A 207 19.98 2.81 -10.14
CA GLN A 207 19.82 2.37 -11.53
C GLN A 207 21.16 1.92 -12.10
N ASP A 208 21.15 0.84 -12.88
CA ASP A 208 22.34 0.26 -13.47
C ASP A 208 23.09 1.25 -14.38
N GLY A 209 24.38 1.51 -14.08
CA GLY A 209 25.35 2.10 -15.01
C GLY A 209 25.70 3.59 -14.88
N GLU A 210 24.96 4.39 -14.12
CA GLU A 210 25.33 5.79 -13.83
C GLU A 210 24.95 6.14 -12.40
N ALA A 211 25.77 6.98 -11.73
CA ALA A 211 25.61 7.41 -10.35
C ALA A 211 24.36 8.30 -10.11
N LEU A 212 23.24 7.97 -10.73
CA LEU A 212 21.93 8.53 -10.46
C LEU A 212 21.27 7.74 -9.31
N THR A 213 21.66 8.12 -8.11
CA THR A 213 20.91 7.79 -6.89
C THR A 213 19.76 8.78 -6.76
N LEU A 214 18.55 8.37 -7.17
CA LEU A 214 17.38 9.19 -6.90
C LEU A 214 17.03 9.07 -5.42
N THR A 215 17.08 10.19 -4.69
CA THR A 215 16.63 10.25 -3.30
C THR A 215 15.39 11.14 -3.18
N TYR A 216 14.31 10.57 -2.64
CA TYR A 216 13.11 11.30 -2.29
C TYR A 216 12.88 11.25 -0.77
N ASN A 217 12.91 12.41 -0.12
CA ASN A 217 12.84 12.55 1.34
C ASN A 217 11.80 13.58 1.82
N LYS A 218 10.94 14.06 0.91
CA LYS A 218 9.93 15.11 1.19
C LYS A 218 8.65 14.51 1.79
N PHE A 219 8.77 13.76 2.88
CA PHE A 219 7.62 13.20 3.61
C PHE A 219 7.25 14.06 4.82
N THR A 220 5.96 14.08 5.16
CA THR A 220 5.49 14.67 6.41
C THR A 220 6.11 13.93 7.61
N SER A 221 6.45 14.65 8.68
CA SER A 221 7.06 14.08 9.90
C SER A 221 6.25 12.98 10.58
N ASN A 222 4.94 12.93 10.33
CA ASN A 222 4.02 11.90 10.83
C ASN A 222 4.15 10.55 10.09
N TYR A 223 4.86 10.49 8.97
CA TYR A 223 5.04 9.26 8.20
C TYR A 223 6.25 8.48 8.70
N SER A 224 6.13 7.16 8.66
CA SER A 224 7.22 6.23 8.92
C SER A 224 7.12 5.13 7.88
N LEU A 225 7.98 5.18 6.86
CA LEU A 225 8.00 4.20 5.77
C LEU A 225 8.41 2.84 6.35
N THR A 226 7.79 1.74 5.89
CA THR A 226 8.02 0.41 6.49
C THR A 226 8.16 -0.74 5.51
N LYS A 227 7.50 -0.66 4.36
CA LYS A 227 7.53 -1.69 3.33
C LYS A 227 7.55 -1.06 1.95
N LEU A 228 8.22 -1.71 1.01
CA LEU A 228 8.34 -1.28 -0.38
C LEU A 228 8.16 -2.47 -1.31
N LYS A 229 7.34 -2.30 -2.35
CA LYS A 229 7.17 -3.27 -3.44
C LYS A 229 7.05 -2.58 -4.78
N TRP A 230 7.70 -3.13 -5.79
CA TRP A 230 7.46 -2.75 -7.18
C TRP A 230 6.17 -3.39 -7.66
N ALA A 231 5.24 -2.56 -8.15
CA ALA A 231 4.05 -3.02 -8.85
C ALA A 231 4.31 -3.16 -10.36
N THR A 232 5.08 -2.22 -10.93
CA THR A 232 5.58 -2.24 -12.31
C THR A 232 7.00 -1.66 -12.35
N ASP A 233 7.66 -1.60 -13.51
CA ASP A 233 9.05 -1.10 -13.64
C ASP A 233 9.25 0.37 -13.22
N ASN A 234 8.17 1.13 -13.09
CA ASN A 234 8.17 2.54 -12.70
C ASN A 234 7.19 2.86 -11.56
N LYS A 235 6.52 1.86 -10.96
CA LYS A 235 5.48 2.06 -9.95
C LYS A 235 5.86 1.35 -8.66
N LEU A 236 6.02 2.13 -7.59
CA LEU A 236 6.33 1.67 -6.25
C LEU A 236 5.10 1.80 -5.35
N ILE A 237 4.85 0.76 -4.56
CA ILE A 237 3.84 0.73 -3.51
C ILE A 237 4.56 0.68 -2.18
N ILE A 238 4.19 1.59 -1.28
CA ILE A 238 4.89 1.81 -0.04
C ILE A 238 3.90 1.74 1.12
N GLY A 239 4.23 0.91 2.11
CA GLY A 239 3.50 0.83 3.37
C GLY A 239 4.04 1.85 4.37
N VAL A 240 3.16 2.66 4.95
CA VAL A 240 3.49 3.75 5.86
C VAL A 240 2.73 3.59 7.17
N ASN A 241 3.44 3.67 8.30
CA ASN A 241 2.83 3.79 9.61
C ASN A 241 2.65 5.27 9.97
N LEU A 242 1.51 5.62 10.57
CA LEU A 242 1.27 6.97 11.08
C LEU A 242 1.75 7.07 12.53
N LYS A 243 2.65 8.01 12.84
CA LYS A 243 3.25 8.13 14.18
C LYS A 243 2.27 8.67 15.24
N ASN A 244 1.47 9.66 14.85
CA ASN A 244 0.64 10.44 15.78
C ASN A 244 -0.83 10.00 15.80
N LYS A 245 -1.22 9.02 14.97
CA LYS A 245 -2.59 8.50 14.90
C LYS A 245 -2.55 7.00 14.64
N ALA A 246 -3.51 6.27 15.20
CA ALA A 246 -3.67 4.87 14.85
C ALA A 246 -4.06 4.74 13.37
N GLY A 247 -3.24 4.01 12.61
CA GLY A 247 -3.55 3.66 11.24
C GLY A 247 -2.33 3.49 10.38
N VAL A 248 -2.58 2.88 9.24
CA VAL A 248 -1.59 2.56 8.23
C VAL A 248 -2.08 3.05 6.87
N LEU A 249 -1.11 3.49 6.08
CA LEU A 249 -1.33 4.12 4.79
C LEU A 249 -0.58 3.38 3.71
N LEU A 250 -1.19 3.29 2.53
CA LEU A 250 -0.53 2.88 1.30
C LEU A 250 -0.27 4.11 0.44
N LEU A 251 0.95 4.21 -0.06
CA LEU A 251 1.41 5.27 -0.94
C LEU A 251 1.85 4.66 -2.28
N GLU A 252 1.36 5.24 -3.36
CA GLU A 252 1.79 4.95 -4.73
C GLU A 252 2.75 6.04 -5.19
N SER A 253 3.97 5.63 -5.53
CA SER A 253 5.01 6.51 -6.04
C SER A 253 5.40 6.08 -7.45
N GLN A 254 5.36 7.00 -8.40
CA GLN A 254 5.70 6.74 -9.79
C GLN A 254 7.01 7.41 -10.16
N LEU A 255 7.92 6.62 -10.73
CA LEU A 255 9.14 7.10 -11.34
C LEU A 255 8.79 7.70 -12.70
N THR A 256 9.09 8.98 -12.87
CA THR A 256 8.84 9.76 -14.08
C THR A 256 10.07 10.58 -14.43
N THR A 257 10.17 11.11 -15.64
CA THR A 257 11.22 12.05 -16.02
C THR A 257 10.70 13.47 -15.90
N ASP A 258 11.48 14.37 -15.33
CA ASP A 258 11.15 15.79 -15.30
C ASP A 258 11.25 16.38 -16.71
N GLU A 259 10.23 17.11 -17.15
CA GLU A 259 10.20 17.67 -18.51
C GLU A 259 11.23 18.81 -18.71
N ALA A 260 11.58 19.53 -17.64
CA ALA A 260 12.52 20.64 -17.68
C ALA A 260 13.96 20.15 -17.54
N THR A 261 14.26 19.30 -16.55
CA THR A 261 15.64 18.85 -16.28
C THR A 261 16.02 17.57 -17.02
N LYS A 262 15.04 16.82 -17.54
CA LYS A 262 15.21 15.46 -18.09
C LYS A 262 15.79 14.45 -17.10
N GLU A 263 15.79 14.77 -15.80
CA GLU A 263 16.25 13.88 -14.75
C GLU A 263 15.12 12.97 -14.25
N PRO A 264 15.42 11.77 -13.74
CA PRO A 264 14.41 10.96 -13.07
C PRO A 264 13.93 11.67 -11.81
N ILE A 265 12.61 11.66 -11.59
CA ILE A 265 11.96 12.18 -10.40
C ILE A 265 10.87 11.21 -9.93
N LEU A 266 10.64 11.21 -8.62
CA LEU A 266 9.63 10.38 -8.00
C LEU A 266 8.42 11.24 -7.62
N LYS A 267 7.25 10.93 -8.19
CA LYS A 267 5.99 11.63 -7.92
C LYS A 267 5.03 10.73 -7.18
N THR A 268 4.53 11.19 -6.04
CA THR A 268 3.42 10.54 -5.34
C THR A 268 2.14 10.73 -6.14
N LYS A 269 1.54 9.64 -6.62
CA LYS A 269 0.27 9.67 -7.37
C LYS A 269 -0.95 9.52 -6.48
N LYS A 270 -0.85 8.66 -5.47
CA LYS A 270 -1.98 8.29 -4.61
C LYS A 270 -1.49 7.97 -3.21
N ALA A 271 -2.26 8.36 -2.20
CA ALA A 271 -2.05 7.97 -0.82
C ALA A 271 -3.40 7.77 -0.14
N ARG A 272 -3.60 6.64 0.54
CA ARG A 272 -4.85 6.34 1.26
C ARG A 272 -4.58 5.59 2.55
N VAL A 273 -5.23 6.03 3.62
CA VAL A 273 -5.33 5.25 4.86
C VAL A 273 -6.30 4.10 4.61
N PHE A 274 -5.81 2.86 4.55
CA PHE A 274 -6.64 1.69 4.25
C PHE A 274 -7.14 0.98 5.51
N SER A 275 -6.48 1.20 6.65
CA SER A 275 -6.87 0.63 7.94
C SER A 275 -6.48 1.55 9.09
N ASN A 276 -7.40 1.78 10.01
CA ASN A 276 -7.18 2.44 11.30
C ASN A 276 -7.15 1.44 12.47
N LYS A 277 -7.36 0.14 12.22
CA LYS A 277 -7.52 -0.85 13.28
C LYS A 277 -6.20 -1.38 13.84
N PHE A 278 -5.08 -1.16 13.16
CA PHE A 278 -3.75 -1.54 13.59
C PHE A 278 -2.75 -0.43 13.26
N GLN A 279 -1.60 -0.45 13.94
CA GLN A 279 -0.67 0.69 13.94
C GLN A 279 0.59 0.43 13.12
N LYS A 280 0.99 -0.85 12.95
CA LYS A 280 2.24 -1.19 12.28
C LYS A 280 2.03 -2.26 11.21
N ILE A 281 2.60 -2.03 10.02
CA ILE A 281 2.70 -3.02 8.96
C ILE A 281 3.93 -3.90 9.19
N THR A 282 3.73 -5.21 9.39
CA THR A 282 4.82 -6.18 9.59
C THR A 282 5.29 -6.81 8.29
N GLY A 283 4.41 -6.96 7.29
CA GLY A 283 4.70 -7.53 5.98
C GLY A 283 3.79 -6.95 4.89
N MET A 284 4.29 -6.91 3.66
CA MET A 284 3.54 -6.44 2.49
C MET A 284 4.01 -7.17 1.23
N ASP A 285 3.08 -7.44 0.32
CA ASP A 285 3.40 -7.94 -1.01
C ASP A 285 2.39 -7.46 -2.07
N VAL A 286 2.77 -7.51 -3.34
CA VAL A 286 1.98 -7.03 -4.48
C VAL A 286 1.94 -8.10 -5.59
N VAL A 287 0.80 -8.24 -6.25
CA VAL A 287 0.65 -9.15 -7.40
C VAL A 287 -0.01 -8.48 -8.61
N ASN A 288 0.59 -8.66 -9.79
CA ASN A 288 0.06 -8.32 -11.11
C ASN A 288 -0.50 -6.89 -11.25
N ASP A 289 0.10 -5.90 -10.57
CA ASP A 289 -0.40 -4.51 -10.46
C ASP A 289 -1.90 -4.41 -10.12
N SER A 290 -2.43 -5.39 -9.40
CA SER A 290 -3.87 -5.52 -9.14
C SER A 290 -4.22 -5.54 -7.65
N LEU A 291 -3.47 -6.32 -6.87
CA LEU A 291 -3.76 -6.51 -5.45
C LEU A 291 -2.50 -6.24 -4.62
N VAL A 292 -2.74 -5.71 -3.43
CA VAL A 292 -1.73 -5.57 -2.39
C VAL A 292 -2.23 -6.26 -1.14
N VAL A 293 -1.34 -7.01 -0.49
CA VAL A 293 -1.60 -7.62 0.81
C VAL A 293 -0.72 -6.94 1.84
N CYS A 294 -1.31 -6.64 3.00
CA CYS A 294 -0.62 -6.06 4.14
C CYS A 294 -0.93 -6.87 5.39
N THR A 295 0.06 -7.02 6.26
CA THR A 295 -0.10 -7.69 7.55
C THR A 295 0.16 -6.71 8.68
N GLY A 296 -0.71 -6.77 9.69
CA GLY A 296 -0.68 -5.88 10.84
C GLY A 296 -0.01 -6.50 12.05
N ASN A 297 0.41 -5.67 12.99
CA ASN A 297 0.87 -6.08 14.31
C ASN A 297 -0.22 -6.75 15.18
N ASP A 298 -1.46 -6.77 14.71
CA ASP A 298 -2.60 -7.49 15.29
C ASP A 298 -2.78 -8.91 14.72
N ASN A 299 -1.77 -9.42 13.99
CA ASN A 299 -1.77 -10.72 13.30
C ASN A 299 -2.93 -10.86 12.29
N SER A 300 -3.39 -9.74 11.74
CA SER A 300 -4.39 -9.72 10.67
C SER A 300 -3.73 -9.62 9.30
N ILE A 301 -4.40 -10.18 8.29
CA ILE A 301 -4.06 -10.03 6.88
C ILE A 301 -5.14 -9.17 6.24
N THR A 302 -4.75 -8.06 5.62
CA THR A 302 -5.65 -7.16 4.90
C THR A 302 -5.29 -7.18 3.42
N ILE A 303 -6.28 -7.48 2.58
CA ILE A 303 -6.18 -7.49 1.12
C ILE A 303 -6.85 -6.22 0.62
N CYS A 304 -6.12 -5.44 -0.16
CA CYS A 304 -6.60 -4.20 -0.75
C CYS A 304 -6.48 -4.24 -2.28
N ASP A 305 -7.34 -3.46 -2.92
CA ASP A 305 -7.21 -3.17 -4.35
C ASP A 305 -6.05 -2.18 -4.57
N LEU A 306 -5.21 -2.38 -5.58
CA LEU A 306 -4.19 -1.41 -5.95
C LEU A 306 -4.74 -0.17 -6.65
N ASP A 307 -5.92 -0.22 -7.27
CA ASP A 307 -6.46 0.89 -8.06
C ASP A 307 -6.87 2.07 -7.17
N ASP A 308 -7.54 1.80 -6.06
CA ASP A 308 -8.02 2.82 -5.12
C ASP A 308 -7.52 2.64 -3.68
N PHE A 309 -6.76 1.58 -3.37
CA PHE A 309 -6.39 1.20 -2.00
C PHE A 309 -7.59 0.90 -1.09
N ALA A 310 -8.75 0.52 -1.64
CA ALA A 310 -9.87 0.03 -0.83
C ALA A 310 -9.56 -1.33 -0.22
N THR A 311 -9.97 -1.50 1.04
CA THR A 311 -9.89 -2.77 1.73
C THR A 311 -10.99 -3.71 1.21
N LEU A 312 -10.59 -4.75 0.47
CA LEU A 312 -11.49 -5.75 -0.10
C LEU A 312 -11.85 -6.81 0.95
N LYS A 313 -10.86 -7.27 1.70
CA LYS A 313 -11.02 -8.33 2.70
C LYS A 313 -10.02 -8.18 3.83
N ARG A 314 -10.48 -8.47 5.05
CA ARG A 314 -9.64 -8.60 6.24
C ARG A 314 -9.84 -9.97 6.85
N LEU A 315 -8.74 -10.65 7.13
CA LEU A 315 -8.67 -11.91 7.87
C LEU A 315 -8.10 -11.58 9.24
N GLU A 316 -8.91 -11.70 10.28
CA GLU A 316 -8.52 -11.33 11.64
C GLU A 316 -7.92 -12.53 12.37
N LYS A 317 -6.85 -12.29 13.14
CA LYS A 317 -6.18 -13.29 14.00
C LYS A 317 -5.81 -14.57 13.25
N VAL A 318 -5.10 -14.42 12.13
CA VAL A 318 -4.70 -15.56 11.29
C VAL A 318 -3.65 -16.43 11.99
N HIS A 319 -2.73 -15.79 12.71
CA HIS A 319 -1.72 -16.45 13.53
C HIS A 319 -1.88 -16.08 15.00
N THR A 320 -1.42 -16.97 15.88
CA THR A 320 -1.37 -16.75 17.33
C THR A 320 -0.26 -15.79 17.74
N PHE A 321 0.77 -15.63 16.90
CA PHE A 321 1.93 -14.79 17.14
C PHE A 321 2.24 -13.94 15.91
N ALA A 322 3.25 -13.07 16.03
CA ALA A 322 3.61 -12.11 15.00
C ALA A 322 3.80 -12.76 13.62
N ILE A 323 3.22 -12.13 12.59
CA ILE A 323 3.43 -12.52 11.19
C ILE A 323 4.76 -11.94 10.74
N THR A 324 5.68 -12.81 10.34
CA THR A 324 7.06 -12.44 9.95
C THR A 324 7.17 -12.14 8.46
N LYS A 325 6.40 -12.86 7.62
CA LYS A 325 6.35 -12.61 6.17
C LYS A 325 4.96 -12.91 5.60
N VAL A 326 4.60 -12.18 4.54
CA VAL A 326 3.44 -12.46 3.68
C VAL A 326 3.90 -12.37 2.23
N VAL A 327 3.43 -13.29 1.38
CA VAL A 327 3.78 -13.36 -0.04
C VAL A 327 2.59 -13.82 -0.88
N PHE A 328 2.47 -13.28 -2.08
CA PHE A 328 1.56 -13.77 -3.11
C PHE A 328 2.22 -14.88 -3.92
N SER A 329 1.41 -15.85 -4.36
CA SER A 329 1.82 -16.74 -5.46
C SER A 329 1.97 -15.92 -6.76
N PRO A 330 2.90 -16.27 -7.65
CA PRO A 330 3.10 -15.57 -8.93
C PRO A 330 1.83 -15.39 -9.78
N ASN A 331 0.90 -16.34 -9.73
CA ASN A 331 -0.39 -16.27 -10.43
C ASN A 331 -1.50 -15.49 -9.66
N GLY A 332 -1.25 -15.06 -8.43
CA GLY A 332 -2.23 -14.38 -7.56
C GLY A 332 -3.31 -15.29 -6.94
N LYS A 333 -3.27 -16.61 -7.15
CA LYS A 333 -4.25 -17.57 -6.62
C LYS A 333 -4.17 -17.73 -5.10
N TYR A 334 -2.97 -17.61 -4.52
CA TYR A 334 -2.72 -17.86 -3.11
C TYR A 334 -2.02 -16.68 -2.44
N ILE A 335 -2.38 -16.44 -1.18
CA ILE A 335 -1.62 -15.63 -0.25
C ILE A 335 -1.08 -16.56 0.82
N ALA A 336 0.23 -16.59 1.03
CA ALA A 336 0.86 -17.31 2.12
C ALA A 336 1.38 -16.33 3.17
N SER A 337 1.13 -16.63 4.44
CA SER A 337 1.72 -15.93 5.57
C SER A 337 2.39 -16.91 6.52
N VAL A 338 3.51 -16.50 7.09
CA VAL A 338 4.30 -17.30 8.03
C VAL A 338 4.53 -16.56 9.32
N SER A 339 4.73 -17.31 10.40
CA SER A 339 4.85 -16.76 11.76
C SER A 339 5.94 -17.46 12.55
N ALA A 340 6.48 -16.74 13.53
CA ALA A 340 7.34 -17.30 14.57
C ALA A 340 6.64 -18.38 15.42
N ALA A 341 5.30 -18.51 15.34
CA ALA A 341 4.53 -19.59 15.93
C ALA A 341 4.59 -20.92 15.15
N SER A 342 5.60 -21.13 14.31
CA SER A 342 5.80 -22.34 13.49
C SER A 342 4.68 -22.64 12.48
N THR A 343 3.83 -21.66 12.19
CA THR A 343 2.63 -21.86 11.35
C THR A 343 2.74 -21.16 10.00
N ILE A 344 2.28 -21.84 8.97
CA ILE A 344 2.04 -21.34 7.61
C ILE A 344 0.53 -21.26 7.43
N ASN A 345 -0.02 -20.09 7.09
CA ASN A 345 -1.39 -19.97 6.63
C ASN A 345 -1.41 -19.67 5.14
N VAL A 346 -2.22 -20.41 4.39
CA VAL A 346 -2.45 -20.17 2.96
C VAL A 346 -3.92 -19.89 2.73
N TYR A 347 -4.21 -18.76 2.09
CA TYR A 347 -5.55 -18.32 1.73
C TYR A 347 -5.73 -18.34 0.21
N LYS A 348 -6.82 -18.98 -0.26
CA LYS A 348 -7.21 -18.96 -1.67
C LYS A 348 -7.89 -17.63 -2.00
N VAL A 349 -7.28 -16.84 -2.87
CA VAL A 349 -7.86 -15.58 -3.36
C VAL A 349 -8.95 -15.89 -4.39
N PRO A 350 -10.21 -15.46 -4.17
CA PRO A 350 -11.26 -15.63 -5.18
C PRO A 350 -11.00 -14.75 -6.40
N GLU A 351 -11.17 -15.28 -7.61
CA GLU A 351 -10.98 -14.54 -8.87
C GLU A 351 -11.85 -13.26 -8.93
N ASN A 352 -13.06 -13.32 -8.37
CA ASN A 352 -14.02 -12.21 -8.36
C ASN A 352 -13.93 -11.32 -7.11
N ILE A 353 -12.78 -11.27 -6.42
CA ILE A 353 -12.64 -10.49 -5.18
C ILE A 353 -12.94 -8.99 -5.41
N ARG A 354 -12.58 -8.45 -6.58
CA ARG A 354 -12.87 -7.07 -7.00
C ARG A 354 -14.36 -6.85 -7.29
N VAL A 355 -14.97 -7.72 -8.11
CA VAL A 355 -16.37 -7.60 -8.55
C VAL A 355 -17.35 -7.72 -7.39
N ARG A 356 -17.06 -8.61 -6.43
CA ARG A 356 -17.91 -8.77 -5.23
C ARG A 356 -17.98 -7.49 -4.40
N TYR A 357 -16.90 -6.72 -4.38
CA TYR A 357 -16.84 -5.44 -3.69
C TYR A 357 -17.66 -4.37 -4.42
N THR A 358 -17.45 -4.19 -5.73
CA THR A 358 -18.18 -3.17 -6.52
C THR A 358 -19.68 -3.43 -6.56
N ASN A 359 -20.12 -4.69 -6.69
CA ASN A 359 -21.55 -5.02 -6.76
C ASN A 359 -22.30 -4.72 -5.45
N TYR A 360 -21.64 -4.83 -4.30
CA TYR A 360 -22.26 -4.49 -3.01
C TYR A 360 -22.54 -2.99 -2.91
N TYR A 361 -21.61 -2.13 -3.33
CA TYR A 361 -21.81 -0.68 -3.34
C TYR A 361 -22.90 -0.26 -4.32
N TRP A 362 -22.92 -0.81 -5.53
CA TRP A 362 -23.97 -0.53 -6.50
C TRP A 362 -25.34 -1.03 -6.03
N ALA A 363 -25.42 -2.23 -5.46
CA ALA A 363 -26.67 -2.73 -4.89
C ALA A 363 -27.19 -1.84 -3.76
N LEU A 364 -26.31 -1.40 -2.85
CA LEU A 364 -26.67 -0.47 -1.78
C LEU A 364 -27.07 0.91 -2.33
N PHE A 365 -26.36 1.43 -3.33
CA PHE A 365 -26.67 2.69 -4.00
C PHE A 365 -28.05 2.64 -4.65
N PHE A 366 -28.36 1.60 -5.43
CA PHE A 366 -29.68 1.44 -6.05
C PHE A 366 -30.78 1.21 -5.01
N LEU A 367 -30.50 0.52 -3.90
CA LEU A 367 -31.44 0.35 -2.80
C LEU A 367 -31.74 1.69 -2.10
N LEU A 368 -30.72 2.51 -1.84
CA LEU A 368 -30.87 3.85 -1.29
C LEU A 368 -31.59 4.79 -2.26
N LEU A 369 -31.28 4.71 -3.55
CA LEU A 369 -31.97 5.47 -4.61
C LEU A 369 -33.45 5.09 -4.69
N ALA A 370 -33.77 3.80 -4.61
CA ALA A 370 -35.15 3.32 -4.56
C ALA A 370 -35.87 3.77 -3.28
N PHE A 371 -35.20 3.74 -2.13
CA PHE A 371 -35.75 4.24 -0.87
C PHE A 371 -35.98 5.76 -0.92
N ALA A 372 -35.04 6.52 -1.47
CA ALA A 372 -35.20 7.96 -1.70
C ALA A 372 -36.36 8.24 -2.64
N GLY A 373 -36.49 7.51 -3.75
CA GLY A 373 -37.62 7.61 -4.67
C GLY A 373 -38.96 7.27 -4.01
N TYR A 374 -39.01 6.22 -3.18
CA TYR A 374 -40.20 5.86 -2.39
C TYR A 374 -40.55 6.94 -1.37
N TRP A 375 -39.56 7.48 -0.66
CA TRP A 375 -39.74 8.54 0.31
C TRP A 375 -40.27 9.83 -0.35
N VAL A 376 -39.72 10.20 -1.52
CA VAL A 376 -40.21 11.32 -2.33
C VAL A 376 -41.66 11.08 -2.74
N LYS A 377 -41.99 9.87 -3.24
CA LYS A 377 -43.36 9.53 -3.63
C LYS A 377 -44.37 9.65 -2.47
N GLN A 378 -43.97 9.30 -1.25
CA GLN A 378 -44.86 9.33 -0.08
C GLN A 378 -44.99 10.71 0.56
N ASN A 379 -43.91 11.50 0.57
CA ASN A 379 -43.86 12.75 1.34
C ASN A 379 -43.90 14.03 0.49
N VAL A 380 -43.66 13.94 -0.81
CA VAL A 380 -43.75 15.10 -1.70
C VAL A 380 -45.16 15.14 -2.30
N PRO A 381 -45.94 16.22 -2.07
CA PRO A 381 -47.24 16.40 -2.69
C PRO A 381 -47.13 16.34 -4.22
N ARG A 382 -48.09 15.68 -4.86
CA ARG A 382 -48.11 15.45 -6.32
C ARG A 382 -47.97 16.74 -7.14
N GLU A 383 -48.45 17.86 -6.61
CA GLU A 383 -48.40 19.19 -7.21
C GLU A 383 -46.97 19.73 -7.35
N LYS A 384 -46.13 19.57 -6.33
CA LYS A 384 -44.72 19.98 -6.38
C LYS A 384 -43.90 19.12 -7.33
N PHE A 385 -44.25 17.83 -7.46
CA PHE A 385 -43.62 16.93 -8.41
C PHE A 385 -43.92 17.36 -9.86
N LEU A 386 -45.18 17.71 -10.15
CA LEU A 386 -45.60 18.20 -11.47
C LEU A 386 -44.93 19.53 -11.82
N ALA A 387 -44.78 20.45 -10.86
CA ALA A 387 -44.07 21.71 -11.06
C ALA A 387 -42.59 21.51 -11.43
N VAL A 388 -41.89 20.57 -10.77
CA VAL A 388 -40.49 20.26 -11.08
C VAL A 388 -40.36 19.61 -12.46
N THR A 389 -41.25 18.67 -12.81
CA THR A 389 -41.24 18.09 -14.17
C THR A 389 -41.54 19.12 -15.25
N ALA A 390 -42.44 20.07 -14.98
CA ALA A 390 -42.74 21.16 -15.90
C ALA A 390 -41.51 22.10 -16.07
N TYR A 391 -40.82 22.39 -14.97
CA TYR A 391 -39.60 23.19 -15.03
C TYR A 391 -38.46 22.51 -15.80
N LEU A 392 -38.27 21.21 -15.61
CA LEU A 392 -37.23 20.43 -16.32
C LEU A 392 -37.52 20.31 -17.82
N ASP A 393 -38.78 20.06 -18.21
CA ASP A 393 -39.17 20.01 -19.62
C ASP A 393 -39.02 21.39 -20.30
N GLN A 394 -39.29 22.50 -19.58
CA GLN A 394 -39.03 23.85 -20.08
C GLN A 394 -37.55 24.11 -20.39
N LEU A 395 -36.66 23.59 -19.55
CA LEU A 395 -35.21 23.70 -19.70
C LEU A 395 -34.66 22.90 -20.88
N VAL A 396 -35.35 21.82 -21.27
CA VAL A 396 -34.92 20.90 -22.34
C VAL A 396 -35.57 21.24 -23.68
N ASP A 397 -36.87 21.51 -23.72
CA ASP A 397 -37.66 21.61 -24.96
C ASP A 397 -38.22 23.01 -25.27
N GLY A 398 -38.01 24.00 -24.38
CA GLY A 398 -38.23 25.41 -24.67
C GLY A 398 -39.69 25.91 -24.72
N GLU A 399 -40.70 25.09 -25.05
CA GLU A 399 -42.12 25.52 -25.06
C GLU A 399 -43.12 24.40 -24.73
N PHE A 400 -44.15 24.73 -23.95
CA PHE A 400 -45.30 23.85 -23.66
C PHE A 400 -46.44 24.07 -24.65
N SER A 401 -47.09 22.98 -25.08
CA SER A 401 -48.37 23.01 -25.81
C SER A 401 -49.48 23.69 -24.99
N GLU A 402 -50.38 24.46 -25.63
CA GLU A 402 -51.45 25.23 -24.97
C GLU A 402 -52.39 24.38 -24.09
N ASP A 403 -52.52 23.08 -24.38
CA ASP A 403 -53.41 22.16 -23.67
C ASP A 403 -52.73 21.37 -22.53
N ASP A 404 -51.48 21.68 -22.16
CA ASP A 404 -50.76 20.91 -21.14
C ASP A 404 -51.25 21.26 -19.70
N PRO A 405 -51.84 20.29 -18.96
CA PRO A 405 -52.34 20.53 -17.60
C PRO A 405 -51.24 20.88 -16.59
N ARG A 406 -49.95 20.73 -16.95
CA ARG A 406 -48.80 21.07 -16.10
C ARG A 406 -48.55 22.58 -15.99
N ARG A 407 -49.10 23.40 -16.89
CA ARG A 407 -48.90 24.86 -16.93
C ARG A 407 -49.46 25.59 -15.71
N ALA A 408 -50.56 25.09 -15.13
CA ALA A 408 -51.20 25.65 -13.94
C ALA A 408 -50.29 25.63 -12.69
N TYR A 409 -49.29 24.74 -12.66
CA TYR A 409 -48.35 24.61 -11.54
C TYR A 409 -47.16 25.57 -11.63
N LEU A 410 -46.90 26.16 -12.80
CA LEU A 410 -45.88 27.21 -12.98
C LEU A 410 -46.41 28.59 -12.57
N SER A 411 -47.73 28.78 -12.47
CA SER A 411 -48.34 30.09 -12.22
C SER A 411 -48.64 30.39 -10.74
N THR A 412 -48.17 29.56 -9.80
CA THR A 412 -48.40 29.80 -8.37
C THR A 412 -47.10 29.93 -7.61
N GLN A 413 -46.64 31.18 -7.44
CA GLN A 413 -46.28 31.85 -6.17
C GLN A 413 -45.51 33.16 -6.50
N PRO A 414 -45.99 34.36 -6.12
CA PRO A 414 -45.08 35.47 -5.91
C PRO A 414 -44.23 35.13 -4.68
N ILE A 415 -42.92 35.01 -4.85
CA ILE A 415 -42.00 35.04 -3.72
C ILE A 415 -42.08 36.47 -3.18
N GLU A 416 -42.87 36.69 -2.12
CA GLU A 416 -42.64 37.85 -1.26
C GLU A 416 -41.32 37.64 -0.54
N SER A 417 -40.22 37.97 -1.22
CA SER A 417 -38.97 38.24 -0.54
C SER A 417 -39.14 39.58 0.17
N THR A 418 -39.49 39.55 1.45
CA THR A 418 -39.23 40.68 2.34
C THR A 418 -37.71 40.78 2.50
N VAL A 419 -37.07 41.43 1.54
CA VAL A 419 -35.73 41.97 1.72
C VAL A 419 -35.90 43.24 2.53
N THR A 420 -35.65 43.19 3.84
CA THR A 420 -35.35 44.41 4.61
C THR A 420 -34.00 44.92 4.13
N ALA A 421 -34.00 45.60 2.99
CA ALA A 421 -32.91 46.45 2.56
C ALA A 421 -33.04 47.76 3.34
N THR A 422 -32.21 47.94 4.37
CA THR A 422 -31.99 49.25 4.96
C THR A 422 -31.18 50.07 3.94
N SER A 423 -31.85 50.62 2.93
CA SER A 423 -31.23 51.57 2.00
C SER A 423 -31.12 52.92 2.70
N VAL A 424 -29.92 53.26 3.17
CA VAL A 424 -29.57 54.65 3.50
C VAL A 424 -29.42 55.38 2.17
N VAL A 425 -30.43 56.18 1.82
CA VAL A 425 -30.37 57.11 0.70
C VAL A 425 -29.58 58.33 1.18
N VAL A 426 -28.33 58.45 0.75
CA VAL A 426 -27.62 59.74 0.75
C VAL A 426 -28.00 60.42 -0.57
N VAL A 427 -28.85 61.43 -0.49
CA VAL A 427 -29.17 62.32 -1.61
C VAL A 427 -28.07 63.38 -1.67
N GLU A 428 -27.22 63.33 -2.68
CA GLU A 428 -26.54 64.52 -3.19
C GLU A 428 -27.36 65.02 -4.39
N GLU A 429 -27.99 66.19 -4.20
CA GLU A 429 -28.63 66.94 -5.26
C GLU A 429 -27.55 67.44 -6.23
N ASP A 430 -27.63 67.06 -7.50
CA ASP A 430 -27.86 68.04 -8.57
C ASP A 430 -27.86 67.41 -9.97
N THR A 431 -28.67 68.01 -10.83
CA THR A 431 -28.62 68.04 -12.31
C THR A 431 -29.28 66.95 -13.16
N VAL A 432 -30.52 67.29 -13.57
CA VAL A 432 -31.09 67.40 -14.94
C VAL A 432 -30.76 66.29 -15.96
N ILE A 433 -31.83 65.60 -16.38
CA ILE A 433 -31.90 64.61 -17.46
C ILE A 433 -32.25 65.32 -18.79
N GLU A 434 -31.49 65.07 -19.85
CA GLU A 434 -31.92 65.24 -21.25
C GLU A 434 -32.10 63.87 -21.93
N GLU A 435 -33.08 63.79 -22.82
CA GLU A 435 -33.56 62.58 -23.50
C GLU A 435 -32.55 61.98 -24.49
N GLY A 436 -32.44 60.65 -24.44
CA GLY A 436 -31.91 59.84 -25.53
C GLY A 436 -30.47 59.38 -25.35
N ASP A 437 -30.27 58.33 -24.53
CA ASP A 437 -29.22 57.33 -24.77
C ASP A 437 -29.41 56.09 -23.90
N ILE A 438 -29.12 54.92 -24.50
CA ILE A 438 -29.22 53.60 -23.88
C ILE A 438 -28.03 53.41 -22.92
N VAL A 439 -28.26 53.49 -21.61
CA VAL A 439 -27.23 53.16 -20.62
C VAL A 439 -27.30 51.67 -20.28
N LYS A 440 -26.34 50.91 -20.80
CA LYS A 440 -26.00 49.55 -20.31
C LYS A 440 -25.48 49.66 -18.87
N VAL A 441 -26.31 49.34 -17.89
CA VAL A 441 -25.82 49.13 -16.52
C VAL A 441 -25.24 47.72 -16.44
N ARG A 442 -23.92 47.66 -16.30
CA ARG A 442 -23.16 46.42 -16.09
C ARG A 442 -23.16 46.14 -14.59
N THR A 443 -24.03 45.26 -14.12
CA THR A 443 -24.03 44.85 -12.71
C THR A 443 -22.84 43.92 -12.46
N GLN A 444 -21.80 44.42 -11.78
CA GLN A 444 -20.82 43.57 -11.12
C GLN A 444 -21.33 43.28 -9.71
N SER A 445 -21.67 42.01 -9.45
CA SER A 445 -21.92 41.52 -8.10
C SER A 445 -20.57 41.21 -7.44
N PHE A 446 -20.22 41.96 -6.39
CA PHE A 446 -19.19 41.54 -5.44
C PHE A 446 -19.89 40.86 -4.27
N ILE A 447 -19.48 39.63 -3.98
CA ILE A 447 -19.80 38.97 -2.71
C ILE A 447 -18.72 39.44 -1.74
N VAL A 448 -19.09 40.27 -0.78
CA VAL A 448 -18.21 40.65 0.34
C VAL A 448 -18.71 39.89 1.55
N ASP A 449 -17.80 39.17 2.22
CA ASP A 449 -18.07 38.37 3.41
C ASP A 449 -18.49 39.29 4.58
N GLU A 450 -19.47 38.83 5.37
CA GLU A 450 -20.07 39.60 6.48
C GLU A 450 -19.04 40.04 7.54
N GLU A 451 -17.98 39.25 7.73
CA GLU A 451 -16.91 39.56 8.69
C GLU A 451 -16.08 40.80 8.29
N GLU A 452 -15.93 41.12 7.00
CA GLU A 452 -15.13 42.27 6.56
C GLU A 452 -15.86 43.62 6.75
N LEU A 453 -17.18 43.56 6.97
CA LEU A 453 -18.05 44.72 7.17
C LEU A 453 -18.13 45.11 8.65
N GLU A 454 -18.08 44.15 9.58
CA GLU A 454 -18.06 44.43 11.02
C GLU A 454 -16.75 45.09 11.45
N GLU A 455 -15.61 44.65 10.91
CA GLU A 455 -14.29 45.18 11.28
C GLU A 455 -14.12 46.66 10.86
N LYS A 456 -14.62 47.04 9.67
CA LYS A 456 -14.60 48.44 9.18
C LYS A 456 -15.60 49.35 9.87
N VAL A 457 -16.66 48.80 10.46
CA VAL A 457 -17.67 49.56 11.21
C VAL A 457 -17.20 49.81 12.65
N GLU A 458 -16.58 48.82 13.30
CA GLU A 458 -15.97 49.01 14.63
C GLU A 458 -14.78 49.99 14.61
N GLU A 459 -13.93 49.93 13.57
CA GLU A 459 -12.79 50.85 13.43
C GLU A 459 -13.27 52.32 13.36
N LYS A 460 -14.35 52.61 12.60
CA LYS A 460 -14.93 53.96 12.48
C LYS A 460 -15.76 54.42 13.69
N LEU A 461 -16.28 53.50 14.50
CA LEU A 461 -16.99 53.82 15.75
C LEU A 461 -16.02 54.14 16.89
N SER A 462 -14.83 53.52 16.90
CA SER A 462 -13.78 53.76 17.89
C SER A 462 -13.13 55.15 17.77
N GLU A 463 -13.04 55.70 16.55
CA GLU A 463 -12.54 57.07 16.30
C GLU A 463 -13.51 58.18 16.76
N LYS A 464 -14.79 57.86 17.02
CA LYS A 464 -15.84 58.88 17.23
C LYS A 464 -16.33 59.06 18.67
N ILE A 465 -15.92 58.22 19.61
CA ILE A 465 -16.42 58.25 21.02
C ILE A 465 -15.29 58.47 22.06
N GLY A 466 -14.02 58.54 21.64
CA GLY A 466 -12.88 58.80 22.54
C GLY A 466 -12.54 60.29 22.76
N GLY A 467 -13.50 61.10 23.20
CA GLY A 467 -13.32 62.54 23.47
C GLY A 467 -13.92 63.00 24.81
N SER A 468 -13.15 62.83 25.89
CA SER A 468 -13.14 63.55 27.18
C SER A 468 -14.47 64.00 27.83
N LEU A 469 -14.79 63.42 29.00
CA LEU A 469 -15.11 64.19 30.22
C LEU A 469 -15.13 63.29 31.47
N LEU A 470 -14.14 63.54 32.34
CA LEU A 470 -13.94 63.19 33.77
C LEU A 470 -13.60 61.75 34.16
#